data_AF-A0AAU3NVL6-F1
#
_entry.id   AF-A0AAU3NVL6-F1
#
_cell.length_a   1.000
_cell.length_b   1.000
_cell.length_c   1.000
_cell.angle_alpha   90.00
_cell.angle_beta   90.00
_cell.angle_gamma   90.00
#
_symmetry.space_group_name_H-M   'P 1'
#
loop_
_entity.id
_entity.type
_entity.pdbx_description
1 polymer ?
#
loop_
_entity_poly.entity_id
_entity_poly.type
_entity_poly.pdbx_seq_one_letter_code
_entity_poly.pdbx_strand_id
1 'polypeptide(L)'
;MRRPRPHEPTITPGEPAALYCRISQADDDDQTGVDRQERICREIAERRGLTIDPAHVFVDNSRSAWSRGRKRPGWDQLLERAQRREFRHVIAYHPDRLMRQPRDLEELLQVSDEHQIMLHGEANRRNLSDPDDRFILRIEVAHDCRSSDDTSRQLKSALKERAETGLPHSGKRRFGYEADGMTVREDEAEIVREVFDRYLKGQSPSAIALILHKRGIKTVYGKEWTQGTVRALLDSRHVAGIRMHQGEEVGQGKWPAIIDQGMWEETRARREYRSAVHETNLELRRFYLLRAAPAQLRHPAALHHNLRRLSGRRQAVDHRLLALVTARPRPQHHYPAPAPEHPQLPRYQQLYPPKAESSTRGCPMGGPSRRRLQVPSRSPRRRTTNRRLIP
;
A
#
# COMPACT_ATOMS: atom_id res chain seq x y z
N MET A 1 -9.13 57.29 -0.18
CA MET A 1 -10.17 56.52 -0.87
C MET A 1 -9.53 55.28 -1.48
N ARG A 2 -9.92 54.07 -1.05
CA ARG A 2 -9.48 52.82 -1.72
C ARG A 2 -10.05 52.84 -3.14
N ARG A 3 -9.21 52.65 -4.17
CA ARG A 3 -9.69 52.38 -5.53
C ARG A 3 -10.68 51.20 -5.45
N PRO A 4 -11.86 51.27 -6.11
CA PRO A 4 -12.73 50.11 -6.21
C PRO A 4 -11.93 48.97 -6.86
N ARG A 5 -11.97 47.78 -6.26
CA ARG A 5 -11.38 46.58 -6.86
C ARG A 5 -12.05 46.39 -8.24
N PRO A 6 -11.29 46.16 -9.32
CA PRO A 6 -11.87 45.93 -10.63
C PRO A 6 -12.85 44.75 -10.52
N HIS A 7 -14.10 45.02 -10.89
CA HIS A 7 -15.26 44.12 -10.94
C HIS A 7 -15.09 42.77 -10.22
N GLU A 8 -15.53 42.67 -8.97
CA GLU A 8 -15.80 41.35 -8.41
C GLU A 8 -16.91 40.73 -9.28
N PRO A 9 -16.67 39.60 -9.96
CA PRO A 9 -17.65 39.02 -10.86
C PRO A 9 -18.92 38.69 -10.07
N THR A 10 -20.01 39.37 -10.40
CA THR A 10 -21.31 39.13 -9.80
C THR A 10 -21.78 37.74 -10.22
N ILE A 11 -22.12 36.91 -9.22
CA ILE A 11 -22.77 35.62 -9.43
C ILE A 11 -24.25 35.92 -9.69
N THR A 12 -24.75 35.55 -10.86
CA THR A 12 -26.19 35.61 -11.14
C THR A 12 -26.83 34.32 -10.62
N PRO A 13 -27.92 34.41 -9.84
CA PRO A 13 -28.67 33.23 -9.45
C PRO A 13 -29.12 32.43 -10.67
N GLY A 14 -28.94 31.11 -10.62
CA GLY A 14 -29.27 30.19 -11.70
C GLY A 14 -28.08 29.80 -12.59
N GLU A 15 -26.92 30.46 -12.46
CA GLU A 15 -25.75 30.13 -13.30
C GLU A 15 -25.28 28.67 -13.12
N PRO A 16 -24.87 28.01 -14.22
CA PRO A 16 -24.44 26.62 -14.18
C PRO A 16 -23.08 26.47 -13.50
N ALA A 17 -22.94 25.41 -12.70
CA ALA A 17 -21.75 25.04 -11.98
C ALA A 17 -21.41 23.55 -12.14
N ALA A 18 -20.12 23.26 -12.20
CA ALA A 18 -19.58 21.91 -12.18
C ALA A 18 -19.14 21.50 -10.79
N LEU A 19 -19.34 20.22 -10.46
CA LEU A 19 -18.85 19.59 -9.24
C LEU A 19 -17.70 18.66 -9.56
N TYR A 20 -16.64 18.73 -8.76
CA TYR A 20 -15.56 17.77 -8.83
C TYR A 20 -15.35 17.09 -7.48
N CYS A 21 -15.48 15.76 -7.46
CA CYS A 21 -15.27 14.93 -6.28
C CYS A 21 -14.17 13.89 -6.52
N ARG A 22 -13.38 13.59 -5.47
CA ARG A 22 -12.29 12.61 -5.58
C ARG A 22 -12.27 11.63 -4.40
N ILE A 23 -12.21 10.32 -4.70
CA ILE A 23 -12.29 9.23 -3.70
C ILE A 23 -10.93 8.97 -3.07
N SER A 24 -10.67 9.29 -1.80
CA SER A 24 -9.40 8.91 -1.14
C SER A 24 -9.44 7.46 -0.66
N GLN A 25 -8.79 6.55 -1.40
CA GLN A 25 -8.76 5.09 -1.17
C GLN A 25 -10.10 4.38 -1.40
N ALA A 26 -10.12 3.50 -2.40
CA ALA A 26 -11.19 2.52 -2.56
C ALA A 26 -10.71 1.21 -1.95
N ASP A 27 -11.20 0.86 -0.77
CA ASP A 27 -11.74 -0.49 -0.63
C ASP A 27 -13.16 -0.41 -1.20
N ASP A 28 -13.54 -1.35 -2.06
CA ASP A 28 -14.71 -1.26 -2.96
C ASP A 28 -16.09 -1.04 -2.27
N ASP A 29 -16.13 -0.93 -0.94
CA ASP A 29 -17.34 -0.76 -0.12
C ASP A 29 -17.50 0.64 0.54
N ASP A 30 -16.50 1.53 0.49
CA ASP A 30 -16.56 2.82 1.21
C ASP A 30 -16.96 4.01 0.31
N GLN A 31 -18.17 3.95 -0.28
CA GLN A 31 -18.78 5.06 -1.04
C GLN A 31 -19.10 6.29 -0.16
N THR A 32 -19.11 6.11 1.16
CA THR A 32 -19.50 7.09 2.18
C THR A 32 -18.71 8.40 2.12
N GLY A 33 -17.46 8.36 1.65
CA GLY A 33 -16.60 9.55 1.53
C GLY A 33 -16.91 10.45 0.33
N VAL A 34 -17.47 9.93 -0.75
CA VAL A 34 -17.79 10.68 -1.98
C VAL A 34 -19.17 11.30 -1.87
N ASP A 35 -20.15 10.54 -1.41
CA ASP A 35 -21.51 11.02 -1.21
C ASP A 35 -21.54 12.20 -0.23
N ARG A 36 -20.69 12.15 0.82
CA ARG A 36 -20.50 13.27 1.73
C ARG A 36 -19.90 14.50 1.03
N GLN A 37 -18.87 14.32 0.19
CA GLN A 37 -18.24 15.41 -0.54
C GLN A 37 -19.22 16.05 -1.52
N GLU A 38 -19.93 15.24 -2.30
CA GLU A 38 -20.91 15.70 -3.27
C GLU A 38 -22.04 16.45 -2.58
N ARG A 39 -22.59 15.91 -1.48
CA ARG A 39 -23.62 16.59 -0.68
C ARG A 39 -23.17 17.97 -0.22
N ILE A 40 -21.95 18.09 0.33
CA ILE A 40 -21.41 19.38 0.76
C ILE A 40 -21.24 20.33 -0.44
N CYS A 41 -20.78 19.84 -1.59
CA CYS A 41 -20.67 20.66 -2.80
C CYS A 41 -22.03 21.14 -3.32
N ARG A 42 -23.08 20.32 -3.22
CA ARG A 42 -24.46 20.71 -3.54
C ARG A 42 -24.98 21.77 -2.56
N GLU A 43 -24.74 21.60 -1.26
CA GLU A 43 -25.06 22.62 -0.24
C GLU A 43 -24.31 23.95 -0.48
N ILE A 44 -23.07 23.90 -1.00
CA ILE A 44 -22.33 25.11 -1.43
C ILE A 44 -23.03 25.75 -2.64
N ALA A 45 -23.40 24.97 -3.67
CA ALA A 45 -24.08 25.50 -4.85
C ALA A 45 -25.40 26.19 -4.49
N GLU A 46 -26.23 25.56 -3.67
CA GLU A 46 -27.50 26.12 -3.19
C GLU A 46 -27.30 27.46 -2.46
N ARG A 47 -26.36 27.52 -1.51
CA ARG A 47 -26.03 28.76 -0.79
C ARG A 47 -25.53 29.88 -1.71
N ARG A 48 -24.97 29.53 -2.86
CA ARG A 48 -24.45 30.48 -3.86
C ARG A 48 -25.46 30.78 -4.98
N GLY A 49 -26.63 30.14 -4.97
CA GLY A 49 -27.64 30.28 -6.01
C GLY A 49 -27.20 29.69 -7.35
N LEU A 50 -26.34 28.67 -7.35
CA LEU A 50 -25.83 28.01 -8.56
C LEU A 50 -26.65 26.76 -8.88
N THR A 51 -26.74 26.41 -10.16
CA THR A 51 -27.42 25.19 -10.63
C THR A 51 -26.39 24.14 -11.04
N ILE A 52 -26.70 22.87 -10.77
CA ILE A 52 -25.81 21.75 -11.10
C ILE A 52 -26.56 20.82 -12.04
N ASP A 53 -26.14 20.74 -13.29
CA ASP A 53 -26.58 19.70 -14.20
C ASP A 53 -25.94 18.35 -13.79
N PRO A 54 -26.68 17.24 -13.73
CA PRO A 54 -26.10 15.92 -13.48
C PRO A 54 -24.92 15.56 -14.41
N ALA A 55 -24.90 16.09 -15.63
CA ALA A 55 -23.82 15.91 -16.59
C ALA A 55 -22.55 16.73 -16.26
N HIS A 56 -22.63 17.66 -15.30
CA HIS A 56 -21.50 18.47 -14.79
C HIS A 56 -21.01 17.99 -13.42
N VAL A 57 -21.32 16.75 -13.03
CA VAL A 57 -20.77 16.10 -11.85
C VAL A 57 -19.66 15.15 -12.29
N PHE A 58 -18.43 15.45 -11.88
CA PHE A 58 -17.23 14.71 -12.27
C PHE A 58 -16.60 14.04 -11.05
N VAL A 59 -16.22 12.77 -11.20
CA VAL A 59 -15.68 11.95 -10.09
C VAL A 59 -14.44 11.17 -10.56
N ASP A 60 -13.37 11.20 -9.77
CA ASP A 60 -12.16 10.38 -9.98
C ASP A 60 -11.75 9.60 -8.72
N ASN A 61 -11.08 8.45 -8.89
CA ASN A 61 -10.58 7.62 -7.79
C ASN A 61 -9.11 7.92 -7.41
N SER A 62 -8.80 8.07 -6.11
CA SER A 62 -7.45 8.46 -5.68
C SER A 62 -6.42 7.34 -5.68
N ARG A 63 -6.83 6.05 -5.66
CA ARG A 63 -5.86 4.93 -5.79
C ARG A 63 -5.11 4.98 -7.11
N SER A 64 -5.78 5.39 -8.19
CA SER A 64 -5.17 5.50 -9.51
C SER A 64 -4.50 6.87 -9.74
N ALA A 65 -4.93 7.90 -9.01
CA ALA A 65 -4.45 9.26 -9.16
C ALA A 65 -2.97 9.42 -8.78
N TRP A 66 -2.35 8.54 -7.95
CA TRP A 66 -0.95 8.71 -7.49
C TRP A 66 0.20 8.43 -8.45
N SER A 67 -0.09 7.95 -9.65
CA SER A 67 0.94 7.72 -10.68
C SER A 67 1.10 8.92 -11.62
N ARG A 68 2.34 9.30 -11.94
CA ARG A 68 2.73 10.44 -12.81
C ARG A 68 2.24 10.37 -14.27
N GLY A 69 1.45 9.36 -14.65
CA GLY A 69 0.99 9.16 -16.03
C GLY A 69 -0.37 8.48 -16.16
N ARG A 70 -1.24 8.57 -15.14
CA ARG A 70 -2.58 7.95 -15.21
C ARG A 70 -3.70 8.96 -15.43
N LYS A 71 -4.66 8.52 -16.27
CA LYS A 71 -5.83 9.27 -16.75
C LYS A 71 -6.76 9.64 -15.60
N ARG A 72 -7.19 10.90 -15.56
CA ARG A 72 -8.23 11.42 -14.67
C ARG A 72 -9.45 11.75 -15.54
N PRO A 73 -10.24 10.74 -15.95
CA PRO A 73 -11.31 10.96 -16.92
C PRO A 73 -12.34 12.00 -16.45
N GLY A 74 -12.60 12.11 -15.14
CA GLY A 74 -13.49 13.15 -14.62
C GLY A 74 -12.87 14.55 -14.74
N TRP A 75 -11.59 14.69 -14.42
CA TRP A 75 -10.84 15.94 -14.59
C TRP A 75 -10.73 16.37 -16.05
N ASP A 76 -10.39 15.44 -16.94
CA ASP A 76 -10.24 15.70 -18.37
C ASP A 76 -11.58 16.18 -18.96
N GLN A 77 -12.70 15.55 -18.58
CA GLN A 77 -14.04 15.98 -18.98
C GLN A 77 -14.41 17.35 -18.39
N LEU A 78 -14.03 17.63 -17.14
CA LEU A 78 -14.25 18.93 -16.53
C LEU A 78 -13.55 20.04 -17.32
N LEU A 79 -12.27 19.85 -17.64
CA LEU A 79 -11.51 20.83 -18.43
C LEU A 79 -12.11 21.00 -19.84
N GLU A 80 -12.47 19.91 -20.51
CA GLU A 80 -13.09 19.95 -21.84
C GLU A 80 -14.41 20.73 -21.84
N ARG A 81 -15.29 20.47 -20.87
CA ARG A 81 -16.58 21.17 -20.79
C ARG A 81 -16.45 22.62 -20.33
N ALA A 82 -15.46 22.91 -19.50
CA ALA A 82 -15.10 24.28 -19.14
C ALA A 82 -14.62 25.07 -20.38
N GLN A 83 -13.78 24.46 -21.23
CA GLN A 83 -13.35 25.06 -22.52
C GLN A 83 -14.52 25.33 -23.47
N ARG A 84 -15.58 24.50 -23.41
CA ARG A 84 -16.82 24.70 -24.18
C ARG A 84 -17.75 25.77 -23.61
N ARG A 85 -17.37 26.46 -22.53
CA ARG A 85 -18.18 27.47 -21.83
C ARG A 85 -19.50 26.94 -21.28
N GLU A 86 -19.59 25.63 -20.99
CA GLU A 86 -20.81 25.04 -20.41
C GLU A 86 -21.06 25.52 -18.97
N PHE A 87 -19.99 25.89 -18.26
CA PHE A 87 -20.02 26.48 -16.93
C PHE A 87 -18.79 27.36 -16.72
N ARG A 88 -18.89 28.33 -15.80
CA ARG A 88 -17.73 29.08 -15.29
C ARG A 88 -17.49 28.88 -13.79
N HIS A 89 -18.41 28.22 -13.10
CA HIS A 89 -18.28 27.93 -11.67
C HIS A 89 -17.84 26.49 -11.48
N VAL A 90 -16.76 26.29 -10.72
CA VAL A 90 -16.27 24.96 -10.35
C VAL A 90 -16.32 24.85 -8.83
N ILE A 91 -16.96 23.80 -8.33
CA ILE A 91 -17.15 23.55 -6.90
C ILE A 91 -16.39 22.29 -6.52
N ALA A 92 -15.56 22.42 -5.49
CA ALA A 92 -14.86 21.30 -4.87
C ALA A 92 -14.87 21.46 -3.36
N TYR A 93 -14.91 20.35 -2.63
CA TYR A 93 -14.91 20.36 -1.16
C TYR A 93 -13.71 21.16 -0.59
N HIS A 94 -12.52 20.92 -1.14
CA HIS A 94 -11.29 21.63 -0.77
C HIS A 94 -10.30 21.59 -1.96
N PRO A 95 -9.39 22.58 -2.13
CA PRO A 95 -8.43 22.62 -3.23
C PRO A 95 -7.58 21.35 -3.41
N ASP A 96 -7.15 20.72 -2.31
CA ASP A 96 -6.42 19.42 -2.32
C ASP A 96 -7.22 18.27 -2.97
N ARG A 97 -8.56 18.37 -3.03
CA ARG A 97 -9.45 17.43 -3.71
C ARG A 97 -9.62 17.72 -5.18
N LEU A 98 -9.30 18.94 -5.62
CA LEU A 98 -9.36 19.36 -7.02
C LEU A 98 -7.99 19.18 -7.71
N MET A 99 -6.94 19.78 -7.15
CA MET A 99 -5.58 19.72 -7.67
C MET A 99 -4.75 18.71 -6.88
N ARG A 100 -4.00 17.89 -7.60
CA ARG A 100 -3.12 16.88 -7.03
C ARG A 100 -1.66 17.31 -7.11
N GLN A 101 -1.32 18.04 -8.16
CA GLN A 101 0.01 18.55 -8.44
C GLN A 101 -0.10 20.01 -8.91
N PRO A 102 0.99 20.79 -8.82
CA PRO A 102 1.01 22.15 -9.36
C PRO A 102 0.62 22.21 -10.85
N ARG A 103 0.89 21.14 -11.61
CA ARG A 103 0.48 21.03 -13.01
C ARG A 103 -1.04 21.12 -13.21
N ASP A 104 -1.84 20.45 -12.38
CA ASP A 104 -3.30 20.48 -12.53
C ASP A 104 -3.84 21.89 -12.30
N LEU A 105 -3.22 22.64 -11.37
CA LEU A 105 -3.56 24.04 -11.17
C LEU A 105 -3.29 24.85 -12.44
N GLU A 106 -2.10 24.72 -13.04
CA GLU A 106 -1.77 25.48 -14.24
C GLU A 106 -2.66 25.13 -15.44
N GLU A 107 -3.09 23.87 -15.59
CA GLU A 107 -4.07 23.47 -16.62
C GLU A 107 -5.41 24.19 -16.43
N LEU A 108 -5.92 24.24 -15.20
CA LEU A 108 -7.17 24.96 -14.89
C LEU A 108 -7.02 26.47 -15.07
N LEU A 109 -5.85 27.03 -14.70
CA LEU A 109 -5.56 28.45 -14.89
C LEU A 109 -5.53 28.83 -16.37
N GLN A 110 -4.97 27.97 -17.23
CA GLN A 110 -4.97 28.19 -18.68
C GLN A 110 -6.39 28.22 -19.26
N VAL A 111 -7.27 27.32 -18.81
CA VAL A 111 -8.71 27.38 -19.17
C VAL A 111 -9.34 28.67 -18.61
N SER A 112 -8.97 29.09 -17.40
CA SER A 112 -9.53 30.30 -16.80
C SER A 112 -9.15 31.59 -17.52
N ASP A 113 -8.04 31.63 -18.25
CA ASP A 113 -7.61 32.83 -18.98
C ASP A 113 -8.67 33.26 -20.02
N GLU A 114 -9.37 32.30 -20.64
CA GLU A 114 -10.40 32.56 -21.65
C GLU A 114 -11.84 32.48 -21.11
N HIS A 115 -12.04 31.77 -20.00
CA HIS A 115 -13.36 31.35 -19.51
C HIS A 115 -13.74 31.91 -18.13
N GLN A 116 -12.84 32.66 -17.47
CA GLN A 116 -13.09 33.34 -16.19
C GLN A 116 -13.64 32.42 -15.11
N ILE A 117 -12.93 31.31 -14.88
CA ILE A 117 -13.35 30.28 -13.93
C ILE A 117 -13.37 30.84 -12.50
N MET A 118 -14.47 30.58 -11.80
CA MET A 118 -14.63 30.85 -10.38
C MET A 118 -14.62 29.54 -9.60
N LEU A 119 -13.67 29.42 -8.69
CA LEU A 119 -13.52 28.28 -7.82
C LEU A 119 -14.26 28.52 -6.50
N HIS A 120 -15.10 27.56 -6.10
CA HIS A 120 -15.84 27.59 -4.84
C HIS A 120 -15.43 26.41 -3.97
N GLY A 121 -15.03 26.70 -2.74
CA GLY A 121 -14.90 25.73 -1.66
C GLY A 121 -15.84 26.06 -0.50
N GLU A 122 -15.73 25.28 0.58
CA GLU A 122 -16.59 25.46 1.75
C GLU A 122 -16.41 26.83 2.43
N ALA A 123 -15.15 27.23 2.64
CA ALA A 123 -14.80 28.49 3.29
C ALA A 123 -14.40 29.61 2.31
N ASN A 124 -13.87 29.24 1.14
CA ASN A 124 -13.19 30.17 0.24
C ASN A 124 -13.84 30.22 -1.14
N ARG A 125 -13.81 31.39 -1.76
CA ARG A 125 -14.15 31.62 -3.17
C ARG A 125 -12.96 32.30 -3.82
N ARG A 126 -12.60 31.88 -5.03
CA ARG A 126 -11.48 32.45 -5.79
C ARG A 126 -11.86 32.71 -7.23
N ASN A 127 -11.54 33.90 -7.71
CA ASN A 127 -11.62 34.25 -9.11
C ASN A 127 -10.28 33.90 -9.77
N LEU A 128 -10.26 32.90 -10.64
CA LEU A 128 -9.00 32.47 -11.27
C LEU A 128 -8.52 33.43 -12.37
N SER A 129 -9.29 34.46 -12.71
CA SER A 129 -8.82 35.61 -13.50
C SER A 129 -8.10 36.67 -12.66
N ASP A 130 -8.24 36.66 -11.33
CA ASP A 130 -7.59 37.63 -10.45
C ASP A 130 -6.14 37.20 -10.14
N PRO A 131 -5.12 38.05 -10.38
CA PRO A 131 -3.73 37.70 -10.16
C PRO A 131 -3.39 37.36 -8.70
N ASP A 132 -4.03 38.02 -7.72
CA ASP A 132 -3.76 37.79 -6.30
C ASP A 132 -4.36 36.43 -5.87
N ASP A 133 -5.57 36.11 -6.32
CA ASP A 133 -6.19 34.80 -6.09
C ASP A 133 -5.36 33.66 -6.72
N ARG A 134 -4.82 33.86 -7.93
CA ARG A 134 -3.90 32.89 -8.58
C ARG A 134 -2.63 32.71 -7.75
N PHE A 135 -2.04 33.80 -7.27
CA PHE A 135 -0.82 33.76 -6.48
C PHE A 135 -1.02 33.01 -5.15
N ILE A 136 -2.07 33.34 -4.41
CA ILE A 136 -2.41 32.66 -3.15
C ILE A 136 -2.67 31.18 -3.40
N LEU A 137 -3.43 30.83 -4.44
CA LEU A 137 -3.75 29.44 -4.76
C LEU A 137 -2.51 28.62 -5.12
N ARG A 138 -1.52 29.20 -5.83
CA ARG A 138 -0.23 28.54 -6.12
C ARG A 138 0.56 28.25 -4.85
N ILE A 139 0.58 29.18 -3.89
CA ILE A 139 1.25 28.98 -2.59
C ILE A 139 0.58 27.84 -1.81
N GLU A 140 -0.76 27.83 -1.77
CA GLU A 140 -1.50 26.76 -1.07
C GLU A 140 -1.23 25.39 -1.69
N VAL A 141 -1.31 25.27 -3.01
CA VAL A 141 -1.04 23.99 -3.70
C VAL A 141 0.40 23.54 -3.47
N ALA A 142 1.37 24.46 -3.49
CA ALA A 142 2.77 24.15 -3.20
C ALA A 142 2.98 23.69 -1.74
N HIS A 143 2.30 24.34 -0.79
CA HIS A 143 2.33 23.98 0.62
C HIS A 143 1.75 22.58 0.86
N ASP A 144 0.60 22.26 0.24
CA ASP A 144 -0.05 20.95 0.38
C ASP A 144 0.81 19.82 -0.22
N CYS A 145 1.46 20.08 -1.36
CA CYS A 145 2.42 19.16 -1.96
C CYS A 145 3.60 18.92 -1.01
N ARG A 146 4.17 19.99 -0.44
CA ARG A 146 5.27 19.88 0.53
C ARG A 146 4.88 19.09 1.77
N SER A 147 3.70 19.34 2.34
CA SER A 147 3.20 18.63 3.51
C SER A 147 3.04 17.13 3.25
N SER A 148 2.57 16.78 2.05
CA SER A 148 2.48 15.38 1.59
C SER A 148 3.86 14.72 1.46
N ASP A 149 4.84 15.44 0.91
CA ASP A 149 6.22 14.98 0.81
C ASP A 149 6.89 14.84 2.18
N ASP A 150 6.66 15.77 3.10
CA ASP A 150 7.16 15.73 4.48
C ASP A 150 6.58 14.53 5.24
N THR A 151 5.27 14.29 5.14
CA THR A 151 4.61 13.11 5.71
C THR A 151 5.21 11.82 5.13
N SER A 152 5.43 11.79 3.81
CA SER A 152 6.04 10.64 3.13
C SER A 152 7.48 10.40 3.58
N ARG A 153 8.27 11.47 3.78
CA ARG A 153 9.62 11.40 4.33
C ARG A 153 9.61 10.86 5.76
N GLN A 154 8.75 11.39 6.62
CA GLN A 154 8.62 10.94 8.01
C GLN A 154 8.25 9.45 8.08
N LEU A 155 7.28 9.00 7.28
CA LEU A 155 6.92 7.59 7.22
C LEU A 155 8.09 6.71 6.77
N LYS A 156 8.82 7.11 5.72
CA LYS A 156 10.01 6.39 5.25
C LYS A 156 11.10 6.33 6.32
N SER A 157 11.36 7.44 7.00
CA SER A 157 12.34 7.51 8.09
C SER A 157 11.93 6.60 9.25
N ALA A 158 10.67 6.65 9.69
CA ALA A 158 10.15 5.77 10.74
C ALA A 158 10.24 4.29 10.35
N LEU A 159 9.96 3.94 9.08
CA LEU A 159 10.11 2.58 8.56
C LEU A 159 11.57 2.13 8.48
N LYS A 160 12.49 3.06 8.22
CA LYS A 160 13.95 2.81 8.19
C LYS A 160 14.47 2.58 9.62
N GLU A 161 14.17 3.48 10.54
CA GLU A 161 14.52 3.34 11.97
C GLU A 161 13.95 2.05 12.56
N ARG A 162 12.69 1.72 12.23
CA ARG A 162 12.07 0.44 12.61
C ARG A 162 12.83 -0.77 12.05
N ALA A 163 13.40 -0.65 10.85
CA ALA A 163 14.21 -1.72 10.27
C ALA A 163 15.58 -1.84 10.95
N GLU A 164 16.27 -0.72 11.18
CA GLU A 164 17.57 -0.65 11.86
C GLU A 164 17.49 -1.16 13.30
N THR A 165 16.38 -0.88 13.99
CA THR A 165 16.10 -1.41 15.33
C THR A 165 15.70 -2.89 15.34
N GLY A 166 15.69 -3.57 14.19
CA GLY A 166 15.40 -5.00 14.05
C GLY A 166 13.94 -5.38 14.25
N LEU A 167 13.01 -4.41 14.28
CA LEU A 167 11.58 -4.68 14.46
C LEU A 167 10.92 -5.14 13.16
N PRO A 168 9.90 -6.01 13.23
CA PRO A 168 9.22 -6.54 12.06
C PRO A 168 8.45 -5.44 11.31
N HIS A 169 8.23 -5.66 10.02
CA HIS A 169 7.39 -4.75 9.23
C HIS A 169 5.96 -4.75 9.76
N SER A 170 5.36 -3.57 9.91
CA SER A 170 3.95 -3.45 10.27
C SER A 170 3.05 -3.84 9.10
N GLY A 171 1.83 -4.28 9.39
CA GLY A 171 0.82 -4.58 8.37
C GLY A 171 0.27 -5.99 8.50
N LYS A 172 0.12 -6.67 7.37
CA LYS A 172 -0.58 -7.96 7.33
C LYS A 172 0.20 -9.05 8.07
N ARG A 173 -0.54 -9.84 8.85
CA ARG A 173 -0.06 -11.01 9.58
C ARG A 173 0.65 -12.00 8.65
N ARG A 174 1.73 -12.59 9.16
CA ARG A 174 2.52 -13.63 8.47
C ARG A 174 2.16 -15.00 9.04
N PHE A 175 2.10 -16.02 8.20
CA PHE A 175 1.81 -17.38 8.64
C PHE A 175 2.90 -17.86 9.61
N GLY A 176 2.53 -18.46 10.73
CA GLY A 176 3.43 -18.84 11.84
C GLY A 176 3.61 -17.77 12.92
N TYR A 177 3.09 -16.54 12.73
CA TYR A 177 3.21 -15.44 13.68
C TYR A 177 1.87 -14.77 13.95
N GLU A 178 1.74 -14.07 15.07
CA GLU A 178 0.60 -13.19 15.33
C GLU A 178 0.66 -11.89 14.51
N ALA A 179 -0.39 -11.08 14.61
CA ALA A 179 -0.51 -9.81 13.86
C ALA A 179 0.60 -8.80 14.19
N ASP A 180 1.22 -8.93 15.36
CA ASP A 180 2.37 -8.12 15.79
C ASP A 180 3.67 -8.48 15.03
N GLY A 181 3.71 -9.64 14.37
CA GLY A 181 4.88 -10.18 13.70
C GLY A 181 6.02 -10.61 14.64
N MET A 182 5.76 -10.65 15.95
CA MET A 182 6.72 -10.95 17.02
C MET A 182 6.35 -12.25 17.74
N THR A 183 5.09 -12.45 18.11
CA THR A 183 4.65 -13.65 18.81
C THR A 183 4.52 -14.81 17.82
N VAL A 184 5.19 -15.93 18.11
CA VAL A 184 5.07 -17.16 17.34
C VAL A 184 3.75 -17.83 17.68
N ARG A 185 3.03 -18.27 16.66
CA ARG A 185 1.84 -19.10 16.84
C ARG A 185 2.23 -20.55 16.59
N GLU A 186 2.27 -21.34 17.66
CA GLU A 186 2.96 -22.63 17.62
C GLU A 186 2.31 -23.65 16.69
N ASP A 187 0.98 -23.66 16.59
CA ASP A 187 0.22 -24.54 15.68
C ASP A 187 0.61 -24.32 14.20
N GLU A 188 0.74 -23.06 13.79
CA GLU A 188 1.19 -22.70 12.45
C GLU A 188 2.71 -22.85 12.32
N ALA A 189 3.49 -22.61 13.37
CA ALA A 189 4.94 -22.77 13.37
C ALA A 189 5.36 -24.23 13.15
N GLU A 190 4.66 -25.20 13.75
CA GLU A 190 4.87 -26.62 13.48
C GLU A 190 4.66 -26.95 12.00
N ILE A 191 3.62 -26.40 11.38
CA ILE A 191 3.35 -26.56 9.94
C ILE A 191 4.49 -25.95 9.11
N VAL A 192 5.02 -24.78 9.51
CA VAL A 192 6.17 -24.18 8.84
C VAL A 192 7.38 -25.11 8.93
N ARG A 193 7.72 -25.65 10.11
CA ARG A 193 8.83 -26.61 10.28
C ARG A 193 8.63 -27.86 9.41
N GLU A 194 7.42 -28.41 9.39
CA GLU A 194 7.07 -29.55 8.55
C GLU A 194 7.26 -29.26 7.05
N VAL A 195 6.84 -28.09 6.58
CA VAL A 195 6.98 -27.69 5.17
C VAL A 195 8.45 -27.62 4.76
N PHE A 196 9.30 -27.02 5.60
CA PHE A 196 10.74 -26.94 5.34
C PHE A 196 11.40 -28.32 5.33
N ASP A 197 11.11 -29.17 6.33
CA ASP A 197 11.62 -30.54 6.40
C ASP A 197 11.21 -31.39 5.17
N ARG A 198 9.93 -31.38 4.80
CA ARG A 198 9.44 -32.10 3.61
C ARG A 198 10.10 -31.61 2.32
N TYR A 199 10.34 -30.31 2.21
CA TYR A 199 10.99 -29.74 1.03
C TYR A 199 12.45 -30.19 0.93
N LEU A 200 13.20 -30.16 2.03
CA LEU A 200 14.59 -30.63 2.09
C LEU A 200 14.70 -32.13 1.82
N LYS A 201 13.72 -32.94 2.26
CA LYS A 201 13.55 -34.35 1.89
C LYS A 201 13.24 -34.60 0.40
N GLY A 202 13.10 -33.52 -0.39
CA GLY A 202 13.01 -33.59 -1.83
C GLY A 202 11.59 -33.50 -2.40
N GLN A 203 10.56 -33.31 -1.57
CA GLN A 203 9.19 -33.13 -2.07
C GLN A 203 9.05 -31.85 -2.91
N SER A 204 8.10 -31.88 -3.86
CA SER A 204 7.82 -30.71 -4.69
C SER A 204 6.87 -29.75 -3.95
N PRO A 205 6.95 -28.43 -4.19
CA PRO A 205 6.03 -27.47 -3.57
C PRO A 205 4.55 -27.76 -3.87
N SER A 206 4.25 -28.38 -5.02
CA SER A 206 2.89 -28.80 -5.37
C SER A 206 2.41 -29.99 -4.52
N ALA A 207 3.29 -30.97 -4.26
CA ALA A 207 2.97 -32.11 -3.41
C ALA A 207 2.71 -31.66 -1.96
N ILE A 208 3.54 -30.74 -1.46
CA ILE A 208 3.35 -30.15 -0.13
C ILE A 208 2.01 -29.40 -0.04
N ALA A 209 1.69 -28.57 -1.04
CA ALA A 209 0.41 -27.85 -1.09
C ALA A 209 -0.79 -28.81 -1.05
N LEU A 210 -0.74 -29.91 -1.80
CA LEU A 210 -1.79 -30.93 -1.82
C LEU A 210 -1.98 -31.60 -0.45
N ILE A 211 -0.88 -31.89 0.27
CA ILE A 211 -0.94 -32.47 1.61
C ILE A 211 -1.62 -31.50 2.59
N LEU A 212 -1.22 -30.22 2.57
CA LEU A 212 -1.80 -29.19 3.44
C LEU A 212 -3.29 -28.98 3.14
N HIS A 213 -3.65 -28.97 1.86
CA HIS A 213 -5.04 -28.87 1.42
C HIS A 213 -5.88 -30.08 1.87
N LYS A 214 -5.38 -31.31 1.70
CA LYS A 214 -6.06 -32.53 2.17
C LYS A 214 -6.26 -32.55 3.70
N ARG A 215 -5.37 -31.92 4.45
CA ARG A 215 -5.49 -31.76 5.91
C ARG A 215 -6.41 -30.61 6.33
N GLY A 216 -7.00 -29.87 5.39
CA GLY A 216 -7.88 -28.74 5.67
C GLY A 216 -7.16 -27.51 6.23
N ILE A 217 -5.83 -27.45 6.15
CA ILE A 217 -5.03 -26.33 6.67
C ILE A 217 -5.22 -25.14 5.73
N LYS A 218 -5.61 -24.00 6.27
CA LYS A 218 -5.80 -22.75 5.53
C LYS A 218 -4.64 -21.78 5.75
N THR A 219 -4.41 -20.92 4.77
CA THR A 219 -3.49 -19.79 4.89
C THR A 219 -4.08 -18.69 5.81
N VAL A 220 -3.27 -17.69 6.17
CA VAL A 220 -3.71 -16.53 6.99
C VAL A 220 -4.99 -15.86 6.44
N TYR A 221 -5.18 -15.89 5.12
CA TYR A 221 -6.34 -15.27 4.45
C TYR A 221 -7.52 -16.23 4.24
N GLY A 222 -7.52 -17.40 4.89
CA GLY A 222 -8.56 -18.42 4.73
C GLY A 222 -8.55 -19.13 3.37
N LYS A 223 -7.53 -18.88 2.53
CA LYS A 223 -7.36 -19.53 1.21
C LYS A 223 -6.60 -20.85 1.33
N GLU A 224 -6.80 -21.71 0.37
CA GLU A 224 -6.09 -22.99 0.24
C GLU A 224 -4.61 -22.80 -0.13
N TRP A 225 -3.80 -23.80 0.22
CA TRP A 225 -2.40 -23.82 -0.17
C TRP A 225 -2.26 -24.17 -1.64
N THR A 226 -1.49 -23.35 -2.36
CA THR A 226 -1.11 -23.57 -3.75
C THR A 226 0.41 -23.72 -3.84
N GLN A 227 0.91 -24.21 -4.99
CA GLN A 227 2.35 -24.23 -5.25
C GLN A 227 2.99 -22.85 -5.04
N GLY A 228 2.30 -21.77 -5.45
CA GLY A 228 2.77 -20.40 -5.29
C GLY A 228 2.88 -19.97 -3.83
N THR A 229 1.89 -20.28 -3.00
CA THR A 229 1.91 -19.89 -1.58
C THR A 229 2.95 -20.68 -0.79
N VAL A 230 3.15 -21.97 -1.10
CA VAL A 230 4.25 -22.76 -0.53
C VAL A 230 5.61 -22.21 -0.95
N ARG A 231 5.75 -21.76 -2.22
CA ARG A 231 6.98 -21.09 -2.66
C ARG A 231 7.23 -19.79 -1.92
N ALA A 232 6.21 -18.96 -1.74
CA ALA A 232 6.32 -17.72 -0.98
C ALA A 232 6.69 -17.97 0.49
N LEU A 233 6.18 -19.05 1.10
CA LEU A 233 6.56 -19.44 2.46
C LEU A 233 8.04 -19.86 2.55
N LEU A 234 8.51 -20.71 1.63
CA LEU A 234 9.90 -21.17 1.61
C LEU A 234 10.89 -20.05 1.30
N ASP A 235 10.48 -19.03 0.55
CA ASP A 235 11.31 -17.84 0.25
C ASP A 235 11.21 -16.76 1.35
N SER A 236 10.34 -16.96 2.35
CA SER A 236 10.13 -16.00 3.43
C SER A 236 11.37 -15.91 4.32
N ARG A 237 11.99 -14.74 4.36
CA ARG A 237 13.12 -14.43 5.26
C ARG A 237 12.68 -14.24 6.72
N HIS A 238 11.39 -13.96 6.93
CA HIS A 238 10.83 -13.72 8.25
C HIS A 238 10.88 -14.96 9.14
N VAL A 239 10.58 -16.13 8.58
CA VAL A 239 10.58 -17.39 9.35
C VAL A 239 11.99 -17.77 9.83
N ALA A 240 13.03 -17.27 9.17
CA ALA A 240 14.44 -17.42 9.54
C ALA A 240 14.95 -16.27 10.43
N GLY A 241 14.10 -15.33 10.85
CA GLY A 241 14.54 -14.20 11.67
C GLY A 241 15.32 -13.12 10.92
N ILE A 242 15.31 -13.09 9.58
CA ILE A 242 16.10 -12.12 8.80
C ILE A 242 15.27 -10.86 8.49
N ARG A 243 15.82 -9.69 8.84
CA ARG A 243 15.19 -8.38 8.58
C ARG A 243 15.60 -7.82 7.22
N MET A 244 14.60 -7.61 6.36
CA MET A 244 14.75 -6.95 5.06
C MET A 244 14.22 -5.52 5.04
N HIS A 245 14.96 -4.57 4.49
CA HIS A 245 14.45 -3.24 4.17
C HIS A 245 14.87 -2.87 2.75
N GLN A 246 13.90 -2.48 1.90
CA GLN A 246 14.14 -2.07 0.51
C GLN A 246 14.97 -3.05 -0.35
N GLY A 247 14.89 -4.35 -0.07
CA GLY A 247 15.61 -5.38 -0.82
C GLY A 247 16.99 -5.74 -0.25
N GLU A 248 17.43 -5.04 0.80
CA GLU A 248 18.68 -5.31 1.51
C GLU A 248 18.43 -6.01 2.83
N GLU A 249 19.35 -6.90 3.20
CA GLU A 249 19.40 -7.57 4.50
C GLU A 249 19.99 -6.59 5.52
N VAL A 250 19.16 -6.10 6.43
CA VAL A 250 19.56 -5.16 7.50
C VAL A 250 20.24 -5.92 8.65
N GLY A 251 19.89 -7.19 8.84
CA GLY A 251 20.47 -8.07 9.85
C GLY A 251 19.45 -8.99 10.50
N GLN A 252 19.78 -9.49 11.69
CA GLN A 252 18.88 -10.32 12.50
C GLN A 252 17.72 -9.47 13.06
N GLY A 253 16.50 -9.93 12.83
CA GLY A 253 15.31 -9.39 13.47
C GLY A 253 15.24 -9.74 14.96
N LYS A 254 14.51 -8.93 15.71
CA LYS A 254 14.27 -9.14 17.16
C LYS A 254 13.19 -10.18 17.47
N TRP A 255 12.52 -10.74 16.45
CA TRP A 255 11.49 -11.76 16.65
C TRP A 255 12.10 -13.17 16.67
N PRO A 256 11.46 -14.13 17.36
CA PRO A 256 11.91 -15.52 17.35
C PRO A 256 11.84 -16.13 15.94
N ALA A 257 12.92 -16.76 15.49
CA ALA A 257 12.92 -17.52 14.25
C ALA A 257 12.21 -18.86 14.45
N ILE A 258 11.36 -19.25 13.50
CA ILE A 258 10.71 -20.57 13.50
C ILE A 258 11.68 -21.63 12.95
N ILE A 259 12.50 -21.23 11.99
CA ILE A 259 13.46 -22.07 11.27
C ILE A 259 14.87 -21.49 11.51
N ASP A 260 15.85 -22.37 11.66
CA ASP A 260 17.26 -21.97 11.73
C ASP A 260 17.73 -21.33 10.42
N GLN A 261 18.61 -20.33 10.52
CA GLN A 261 19.11 -19.61 9.35
C GLN A 261 19.82 -20.55 8.36
N GLY A 262 20.59 -21.53 8.84
CA GLY A 262 21.27 -22.50 7.97
C GLY A 262 20.30 -23.37 7.19
N MET A 263 19.21 -23.81 7.83
CA MET A 263 18.15 -24.58 7.16
C MET A 263 17.44 -23.76 6.07
N TRP A 264 17.25 -22.46 6.30
CA TRP A 264 16.67 -21.55 5.32
C TRP A 264 17.61 -21.31 4.13
N GLU A 265 18.90 -21.08 4.38
CA GLU A 265 19.92 -20.93 3.35
C GLU A 265 20.06 -22.19 2.47
N GLU A 266 20.03 -23.38 3.08
CA GLU A 266 20.03 -24.65 2.35
C GLU A 266 18.79 -24.79 1.45
N THR A 267 17.62 -24.44 1.98
CA THR A 267 16.35 -24.45 1.23
C THR A 267 16.44 -23.54 0.00
N ARG A 268 17.01 -22.35 0.16
CA ARG A 268 17.23 -21.39 -0.92
C ARG A 268 18.21 -21.93 -1.96
N ALA A 269 19.36 -22.44 -1.55
CA ALA A 269 20.35 -23.04 -2.44
C ALA A 269 19.73 -24.21 -3.26
N ARG A 270 18.92 -25.04 -2.61
CA ARG A 270 18.21 -26.16 -3.28
C ARG A 270 17.22 -25.68 -4.32
N ARG A 271 16.57 -24.52 -4.09
CA ARG A 271 15.65 -23.89 -5.07
C ARG A 271 16.38 -23.33 -6.27
N GLU A 272 17.44 -22.56 -6.03
CA GLU A 272 18.27 -21.99 -7.09
C GLU A 272 18.82 -23.11 -7.99
N TYR A 273 19.31 -24.20 -7.40
CA TYR A 273 19.71 -25.40 -8.14
C TYR A 273 18.58 -26.00 -8.98
N ARG A 274 17.39 -26.24 -8.38
CA ARG A 274 16.23 -26.82 -9.10
C ARG A 274 15.76 -25.93 -10.24
N SER A 275 15.82 -24.60 -10.06
CA SER A 275 15.49 -23.63 -11.11
C SER A 275 16.48 -23.70 -12.27
N ALA A 276 17.78 -23.67 -11.98
CA ALA A 276 18.83 -23.74 -12.99
C ALA A 276 18.78 -25.06 -13.80
N VAL A 277 18.53 -26.19 -13.12
CA VAL A 277 18.33 -27.48 -13.79
C VAL A 277 17.09 -27.48 -14.68
N HIS A 278 15.99 -26.88 -14.23
CA HIS A 278 14.77 -26.77 -15.02
C HIS A 278 14.98 -25.91 -16.27
N GLU A 279 15.64 -24.77 -16.13
CA GLU A 279 15.99 -23.87 -17.24
C GLU A 279 16.89 -24.58 -18.26
N THR A 280 17.93 -25.27 -17.80
CA THR A 280 18.80 -26.09 -18.66
C THR A 280 18.00 -27.15 -19.42
N ASN A 281 17.07 -27.85 -18.75
CA ASN A 281 16.22 -28.85 -19.40
C ASN A 281 15.24 -28.23 -20.40
N LEU A 282 14.72 -27.03 -20.14
CA LEU A 282 13.86 -26.29 -21.07
C LEU A 282 14.64 -25.82 -22.30
N GLU A 283 15.86 -25.31 -22.12
CA GLU A 283 16.75 -24.94 -23.22
C GLU A 283 17.07 -26.14 -24.10
N LEU A 284 17.41 -27.29 -23.50
CA LEU A 284 17.61 -28.53 -24.21
C LEU A 284 16.35 -28.94 -24.99
N ARG A 285 15.17 -28.95 -24.35
CA ARG A 285 13.91 -29.29 -25.02
C ARG A 285 13.57 -28.33 -26.16
N ARG A 286 13.74 -27.02 -25.98
CA ARG A 286 13.54 -26.01 -27.04
C ARG A 286 14.51 -26.23 -28.19
N PHE A 287 15.77 -26.49 -27.89
CA PHE A 287 16.80 -26.79 -28.88
C PHE A 287 16.46 -28.05 -29.69
N TYR A 288 15.99 -29.12 -29.04
CA TYR A 288 15.61 -30.36 -29.73
C TYR A 288 14.30 -30.23 -30.51
N LEU A 289 13.31 -29.48 -30.02
CA LEU A 289 12.05 -29.23 -30.74
C LEU A 289 12.26 -28.37 -31.99
N LEU A 290 13.16 -27.38 -31.96
CA LEU A 290 13.50 -26.54 -33.13
C LEU A 290 14.34 -27.27 -34.18
N ARG A 291 15.00 -28.38 -33.81
CA ARG A 291 15.76 -29.25 -34.73
C ARG A 291 15.01 -30.51 -35.16
N ALA A 292 13.84 -30.80 -34.58
CA ALA A 292 12.97 -31.89 -34.97
C ALA A 292 11.98 -31.48 -36.09
N ALA A 293 12.51 -30.85 -37.15
CA ALA A 293 11.86 -30.70 -38.45
C ALA A 293 12.87 -31.19 -39.53
N PRO A 294 12.38 -31.87 -40.58
CA PRO A 294 12.46 -33.31 -40.75
C PRO A 294 13.86 -33.88 -41.03
N ALA A 295 13.95 -35.19 -40.83
CA ALA A 295 15.11 -36.04 -40.99
C ALA A 295 15.79 -35.92 -42.36
N GLN A 296 16.99 -35.33 -42.39
CA GLN A 296 18.07 -35.63 -43.33
C GLN A 296 19.34 -34.93 -42.80
N LEU A 297 20.50 -35.60 -42.91
CA LEU A 297 21.83 -35.20 -42.41
C LEU A 297 22.11 -35.54 -40.93
N ARG A 298 22.27 -36.85 -40.68
CA ARG A 298 23.08 -37.34 -39.56
C ARG A 298 24.55 -37.21 -39.94
N HIS A 299 25.34 -36.41 -39.22
CA HIS A 299 26.79 -36.55 -39.18
C HIS A 299 27.28 -36.56 -37.70
N PRO A 300 28.07 -37.56 -37.25
CA PRO A 300 28.34 -37.78 -35.81
C PRO A 300 29.31 -36.77 -35.15
N ALA A 301 29.94 -35.89 -35.91
CA ALA A 301 31.06 -35.07 -35.41
C ALA A 301 30.62 -33.86 -34.54
N ALA A 302 29.36 -33.40 -34.65
CA ALA A 302 28.87 -32.23 -33.91
C ALA A 302 28.43 -32.54 -32.45
N LEU A 303 28.44 -33.82 -32.05
CA LEU A 303 27.97 -34.26 -30.72
C LEU A 303 29.00 -34.03 -29.61
N HIS A 304 30.30 -34.04 -29.90
CA HIS A 304 31.34 -34.00 -28.85
C HIS A 304 31.74 -32.60 -28.36
N HIS A 305 31.56 -31.55 -29.17
CA HIS A 305 32.05 -30.22 -28.81
C HIS A 305 31.15 -29.48 -27.79
N ASN A 306 29.84 -29.68 -27.86
CA ASN A 306 28.88 -28.98 -26.99
C ASN A 306 28.66 -29.66 -25.64
N LEU A 307 28.83 -30.98 -25.54
CA LEU A 307 28.84 -31.69 -24.25
C LEU A 307 30.00 -31.22 -23.35
N ARG A 308 31.16 -30.84 -23.92
CA ARG A 308 32.30 -30.29 -23.17
C ARG A 308 32.03 -28.89 -22.58
N ARG A 309 31.32 -28.00 -23.30
CA ARG A 309 30.94 -26.67 -22.77
C ARG A 309 29.89 -26.76 -21.65
N LEU A 310 28.98 -27.73 -21.73
CA LEU A 310 27.93 -27.94 -20.72
C LEU A 310 28.42 -28.76 -19.52
N SER A 311 29.34 -29.71 -19.71
CA SER A 311 30.00 -30.42 -18.59
C SER A 311 30.87 -29.48 -17.76
N GLY A 312 31.54 -28.51 -18.39
CA GLY A 312 32.31 -27.48 -17.70
C GLY A 312 31.46 -26.57 -16.79
N ARG A 313 30.22 -26.24 -17.19
CA ARG A 313 29.28 -25.51 -16.32
C ARG A 313 28.73 -26.36 -15.18
N ARG A 314 28.46 -27.66 -15.40
CA ARG A 314 28.10 -28.60 -14.31
C ARG A 314 29.24 -28.76 -13.29
N GLN A 315 30.47 -28.97 -13.75
CA GLN A 315 31.65 -29.09 -12.87
C GLN A 315 31.97 -27.79 -12.12
N ALA A 316 31.75 -26.62 -12.75
CA ALA A 316 31.95 -25.33 -12.08
C ALA A 316 30.91 -25.07 -10.96
N VAL A 317 29.67 -25.57 -11.12
CA VAL A 317 28.65 -25.51 -10.07
C VAL A 317 28.97 -26.51 -8.95
N ASP A 318 29.46 -27.71 -9.28
CA ASP A 318 29.87 -28.72 -8.29
C ASP A 318 31.09 -28.29 -7.46
N HIS A 319 32.14 -27.71 -8.06
CA HIS A 319 33.35 -27.28 -7.34
C HIS A 319 33.11 -26.09 -6.37
N ARG A 320 32.25 -25.15 -6.75
CA ARG A 320 31.92 -23.97 -5.91
C ARG A 320 31.08 -24.35 -4.69
N LEU A 321 30.26 -25.40 -4.82
CA LEU A 321 29.46 -25.98 -3.73
C LEU A 321 30.28 -26.93 -2.83
N LEU A 322 31.17 -27.76 -3.40
CA LEU A 322 32.10 -28.58 -2.62
C LEU A 322 33.03 -27.73 -1.73
N ALA A 323 33.44 -26.54 -2.19
CA ALA A 323 34.23 -25.61 -1.38
C ALA A 323 33.45 -24.99 -0.21
N LEU A 324 32.13 -24.80 -0.35
CA LEU A 324 31.25 -24.29 0.72
C LEU A 324 30.85 -25.40 1.72
N VAL A 325 30.78 -26.66 1.27
CA VAL A 325 30.44 -27.82 2.12
C VAL A 325 31.65 -28.38 2.88
N THR A 326 32.87 -28.23 2.35
CA THR A 326 34.10 -28.79 2.98
C THR A 326 34.84 -27.82 3.90
N ALA A 327 34.52 -26.54 3.92
CA ALA A 327 35.10 -25.56 4.85
C ALA A 327 34.35 -25.53 6.19
N ARG A 328 34.41 -26.63 6.97
CA ARG A 328 34.06 -26.64 8.40
C ARG A 328 35.33 -26.71 9.25
N PRO A 329 35.64 -25.72 10.12
CA PRO A 329 36.38 -26.04 11.33
C PRO A 329 35.46 -26.83 12.28
N ARG A 330 35.95 -27.93 12.82
CA ARG A 330 35.23 -28.80 13.78
C ARG A 330 34.80 -27.98 15.02
N PRO A 331 33.56 -28.10 15.52
CA PRO A 331 33.24 -27.57 16.84
C PRO A 331 33.85 -28.50 17.89
N GLN A 332 34.85 -27.99 18.61
CA GLN A 332 35.26 -28.57 19.89
C GLN A 332 34.17 -28.21 20.91
N HIS A 333 33.57 -29.21 21.54
CA HIS A 333 32.72 -29.00 22.71
C HIS A 333 33.58 -28.45 23.85
N HIS A 334 33.45 -27.16 24.13
CA HIS A 334 33.89 -26.55 25.37
C HIS A 334 32.65 -26.02 26.09
N TYR A 335 32.27 -26.66 27.19
CA TYR A 335 31.38 -26.07 28.17
C TYR A 335 32.10 -24.89 28.83
N PRO A 336 31.52 -23.68 28.90
CA PRO A 336 32.07 -22.65 29.75
C PRO A 336 31.71 -22.93 31.21
N ALA A 337 32.73 -22.90 32.07
CA ALA A 337 32.62 -22.80 33.53
C ALA A 337 31.82 -21.54 33.93
N PRO A 338 31.25 -21.47 35.15
CA PRO A 338 30.38 -20.37 35.56
C PRO A 338 31.13 -19.03 35.60
N ALA A 339 30.42 -17.96 35.24
CA ALA A 339 30.94 -16.61 35.11
C ALA A 339 31.57 -16.09 36.42
N PRO A 340 32.71 -15.38 36.36
CA PRO A 340 33.22 -14.63 37.51
C PRO A 340 32.38 -13.35 37.71
N GLU A 341 32.21 -13.00 38.98
CA GLU A 341 31.54 -11.78 39.44
C GLU A 341 32.14 -10.52 38.77
N HIS A 342 31.27 -9.67 38.21
CA HIS A 342 31.70 -8.36 37.71
C HIS A 342 31.72 -7.32 38.85
N PRO A 343 32.79 -6.52 38.97
CA PRO A 343 32.88 -5.43 39.93
C PRO A 343 31.96 -4.27 39.52
N GLN A 344 31.36 -3.64 40.53
CA GLN A 344 30.51 -2.47 40.39
C GLN A 344 31.24 -1.30 39.72
N LEU A 345 30.58 -0.64 38.75
CA LEU A 345 30.99 0.66 38.20
C LEU A 345 29.79 1.62 38.10
N PRO A 346 30.02 2.94 38.16
CA PRO A 346 29.19 3.87 38.94
C PRO A 346 28.04 4.52 38.17
N ARG A 347 27.04 5.00 38.95
CA ARG A 347 25.96 5.90 38.55
C ARG A 347 26.50 7.11 37.78
N TYR A 348 26.07 7.29 36.54
CA TYR A 348 26.14 8.58 35.85
C TYR A 348 24.77 9.26 35.82
N GLN A 349 24.81 10.51 36.27
CA GLN A 349 23.70 11.42 36.49
C GLN A 349 23.02 11.91 35.21
N GLN A 350 21.71 12.13 35.39
CA GLN A 350 20.82 13.04 34.68
C GLN A 350 21.50 14.32 34.16
N LEU A 351 21.29 14.60 32.87
CA LEU A 351 21.37 15.94 32.29
C LEU A 351 20.23 16.08 31.29
N TYR A 352 19.06 16.56 31.74
CA TYR A 352 18.17 17.49 31.02
C TYR A 352 17.06 17.96 32.00
N PRO A 353 16.71 19.27 32.03
CA PRO A 353 15.91 19.87 33.09
C PRO A 353 14.38 19.65 32.91
N PRO A 354 13.60 19.64 34.00
CA PRO A 354 12.14 19.58 33.92
C PRO A 354 11.56 20.93 33.47
N LYS A 355 10.56 20.88 32.56
CA LYS A 355 9.79 22.06 32.16
C LYS A 355 8.92 22.52 33.32
N ALA A 356 9.04 23.82 33.63
CA ALA A 356 8.32 24.52 34.68
C ALA A 356 6.80 24.49 34.47
N GLU A 357 6.09 24.22 35.57
CA GLU A 357 4.68 24.50 35.75
C GLU A 357 4.47 26.01 35.94
N SER A 358 3.49 26.58 35.25
CA SER A 358 2.86 27.83 35.68
C SER A 358 1.34 27.76 35.47
N SER A 359 0.68 27.52 36.60
CA SER A 359 -0.64 28.01 37.03
C SER A 359 -1.38 28.96 36.08
N THR A 360 -2.64 28.65 35.78
CA THR A 360 -3.73 29.61 36.06
C THR A 360 -5.11 28.92 36.13
N ARG A 361 -5.71 29.03 37.32
CA ARG A 361 -7.14 29.23 37.63
C ARG A 361 -8.12 28.08 37.35
N GLY A 362 -8.53 27.45 38.45
CA GLY A 362 -9.75 26.67 38.53
C GLY A 362 -11.02 27.52 38.64
N CYS A 363 -12.13 26.92 38.25
CA CYS A 363 -13.41 26.98 38.95
C CYS A 363 -14.28 25.76 38.54
N PRO A 364 -15.18 25.28 39.42
CA PRO A 364 -15.68 23.90 39.41
C PRO A 364 -17.08 23.79 38.79
N MET A 365 -17.34 22.70 38.06
CA MET A 365 -18.71 22.34 37.65
C MET A 365 -19.19 21.14 38.46
N GLY A 366 -20.13 21.40 39.37
CA GLY A 366 -20.90 20.35 40.04
C GLY A 366 -21.93 19.74 39.08
N GLY A 367 -22.13 18.42 39.18
CA GLY A 367 -23.45 17.83 38.93
C GLY A 367 -24.43 18.25 40.05
N PRO A 368 -25.76 18.06 39.91
CA PRO A 368 -26.34 16.76 39.55
C PRO A 368 -27.66 16.78 38.74
N SER A 369 -28.16 15.58 38.46
CA SER A 369 -29.59 15.18 38.45
C SER A 369 -30.32 14.99 37.12
N ARG A 370 -30.54 13.69 36.84
CA ARG A 370 -31.72 13.01 36.28
C ARG A 370 -32.82 13.87 35.64
N ARG A 371 -33.09 13.61 34.36
CA ARG A 371 -34.47 13.52 33.82
C ARG A 371 -34.57 12.42 32.75
N ARG A 372 -35.40 11.41 33.05
CA ARG A 372 -35.95 10.45 32.08
C ARG A 372 -36.81 11.24 31.09
N LEU A 373 -36.60 11.04 29.79
CA LEU A 373 -37.57 11.42 28.76
C LEU A 373 -38.16 10.14 28.15
N GLN A 374 -39.49 10.06 28.24
CA GLN A 374 -40.35 9.03 27.68
C GLN A 374 -40.31 9.08 26.15
N VAL A 375 -40.25 7.89 25.55
CA VAL A 375 -40.47 7.66 24.12
C VAL A 375 -41.96 7.36 23.91
N PRO A 376 -42.70 8.06 23.03
CA PRO A 376 -44.04 7.63 22.66
C PRO A 376 -43.98 6.60 21.52
N SER A 377 -44.60 5.45 21.79
CA SER A 377 -44.85 4.33 20.88
C SER A 377 -45.76 4.73 19.71
N ARG A 378 -45.32 4.48 18.46
CA ARG A 378 -46.18 4.51 17.27
C ARG A 378 -46.73 3.11 16.98
N SER A 379 -48.05 2.97 17.01
CA SER A 379 -48.78 1.78 16.56
C SER A 379 -48.76 1.63 15.03
N PRO A 380 -48.88 0.40 14.48
CA PRO A 380 -48.73 0.13 13.05
C PRO A 380 -50.04 0.36 12.28
N ARG A 381 -49.96 1.13 11.18
CA ARG A 381 -51.07 1.28 10.22
C ARG A 381 -51.25 0.00 9.41
N ARG A 382 -52.51 -0.47 9.39
CA ARG A 382 -53.05 -1.58 8.59
C ARG A 382 -52.81 -1.33 7.09
N ARG A 383 -52.29 -2.35 6.39
CA ARG A 383 -52.33 -2.48 4.93
C ARG A 383 -53.70 -3.03 4.54
N THR A 384 -54.52 -2.22 3.88
CA THR A 384 -55.67 -2.67 3.11
C THR A 384 -55.24 -2.91 1.67
N THR A 385 -55.31 -4.17 1.26
CA THR A 385 -55.23 -4.64 -0.12
C THR A 385 -56.43 -4.11 -0.90
N ASN A 386 -56.19 -3.40 -2.01
CA ASN A 386 -57.24 -3.12 -2.99
C ASN A 386 -56.80 -3.66 -4.35
N ARG A 387 -57.42 -4.78 -4.72
CA ARG A 387 -57.29 -5.47 -6.00
C ARG A 387 -58.41 -4.88 -6.88
N ARG A 388 -58.08 -4.06 -7.88
CA ARG A 388 -59.03 -3.67 -8.94
C ARG A 388 -58.78 -4.55 -10.17
N LEU A 389 -59.82 -5.26 -10.56
CA LEU A 389 -60.04 -5.81 -11.89
C LEU A 389 -60.73 -4.73 -12.75
N ILE A 390 -60.29 -4.64 -14.00
CA ILE A 390 -60.89 -3.99 -15.18
C ILE A 390 -62.17 -4.78 -15.57
N PRO A 391 -63.19 -4.22 -16.25
CA PRO A 391 -63.18 -3.05 -17.16
C PRO A 391 -63.86 -1.78 -16.68
#